data_AF-A0A0J8TK88-F1
#
_entry.id   AF-A0A0J8TK88-F1
#
_cell.length_a   1.000
_cell.length_b   1.000
_cell.length_c   1.000
_cell.angle_alpha   90.00
_cell.angle_beta   90.00
_cell.angle_gamma   90.00
#
_symmetry.space_group_name_H-M   'P 1'
#
loop_
_entity.id
_entity.type
_entity.pdbx_description
1 polymer ?
#
loop_
_entity_poly.entity_id
_entity_poly.type
_entity_poly.pdbx_seq_one_letter_code
_entity_poly.pdbx_strand_id
1 'polypeptide(L)'
;MLCAISGEAPQVPVVSRKSGNVFEKRLIEAYIAEHGKEPVTGEELTIDDLIELKSARVVRPRPPTLTSIPSLLGVFQEEWDALALETYT
;
A
#
# COMPACT_ATOMS: atom_id res chain seq x y z
N MET A 1 4.17 4.78 -10.03
CA MET A 1 3.02 5.22 -9.22
C MET A 1 2.97 4.31 -8.01
N LEU A 2 3.46 4.79 -6.87
CA LEU A 2 3.51 4.04 -5.60
C LEU A 2 2.56 4.70 -4.61
N CYS A 3 2.00 3.90 -3.71
CA CYS A 3 1.19 4.35 -2.60
C CYS A 3 2.08 5.11 -1.60
N ALA A 4 1.69 6.32 -1.20
CA ALA A 4 2.46 7.12 -0.24
C ALA A 4 2.44 6.61 1.20
N ILE A 5 1.61 5.59 1.52
CA ILE A 5 1.60 4.92 2.83
C ILE A 5 2.47 3.66 2.80
N SER A 6 2.21 2.73 1.86
CA SER A 6 2.88 1.43 1.85
C SER A 6 4.14 1.36 0.99
N GLY A 7 4.40 2.36 0.14
CA GLY A 7 5.48 2.32 -0.85
C GLY A 7 5.25 1.29 -1.98
N GLU A 8 4.12 0.59 -2.00
CA GLU A 8 3.81 -0.42 -3.02
C GLU A 8 2.95 0.12 -4.16
N ALA A 9 2.91 -0.61 -5.28
CA ALA A 9 1.98 -0.31 -6.36
C ALA A 9 0.54 -0.59 -5.90
N PRO A 10 -0.35 0.43 -5.85
CA PRO A 10 -1.71 0.24 -5.38
C PRO A 10 -2.52 -0.62 -6.36
N GLN A 11 -3.39 -1.48 -5.81
CA GLN A 11 -4.41 -2.23 -6.55
C GLN A 11 -5.58 -1.33 -6.92
N VAL A 12 -6.05 -0.52 -5.96
CA VAL A 12 -7.10 0.49 -6.18
C VAL A 12 -6.50 1.86 -5.85
N PRO A 13 -5.85 2.52 -6.83
CA PRO A 13 -5.26 3.83 -6.62
C PRO A 13 -6.34 4.88 -6.43
N VAL A 14 -6.22 5.63 -5.35
CA VAL A 14 -7.01 6.83 -5.10
C VAL A 14 -6.07 8.02 -4.92
N VAL A 15 -6.49 9.20 -5.38
CA VAL A 15 -5.72 10.44 -5.22
C VAL A 15 -6.45 11.40 -4.29
N SER A 16 -5.71 12.06 -3.41
CA SER A 16 -6.22 13.17 -2.61
C SER A 16 -6.36 14.42 -3.50
N ARG A 17 -7.54 15.05 -3.52
CA ARG A 17 -7.76 16.31 -4.25
C ARG A 17 -6.90 17.47 -3.75
N LYS A 18 -6.49 17.43 -2.48
CA LYS A 18 -5.78 18.54 -1.82
C LYS A 18 -4.29 18.48 -2.11
N SER A 19 -3.67 17.32 -1.88
CA SER A 19 -2.22 17.14 -2.03
C SER A 19 -1.79 16.59 -3.39
N GLY A 20 -2.68 15.91 -4.12
CA GLY A 20 -2.34 15.17 -5.33
C GLY A 20 -1.58 13.86 -5.09
N ASN A 21 -1.42 13.43 -3.82
CA ASN A 21 -0.75 12.18 -3.48
C ASN A 21 -1.62 10.96 -3.84
N VAL A 22 -0.97 9.89 -4.29
CA VAL A 22 -1.62 8.62 -4.64
C VAL A 22 -1.51 7.65 -3.46
N PHE A 23 -2.64 7.04 -3.12
CA PHE A 23 -2.79 6.09 -2.02
C PHE A 23 -3.48 4.82 -2.49
N GLU A 24 -3.31 3.75 -1.73
CA GLU A 24 -4.17 2.56 -1.80
C GLU A 24 -5.46 2.85 -1.03
N LYS A 25 -6.62 2.62 -1.67
CA LYS A 25 -7.95 2.93 -1.12
C LYS A 25 -8.13 2.42 0.32
N ARG A 26 -7.84 1.15 0.56
CA ARG A 26 -8.00 0.52 1.88
C ARG A 26 -7.17 1.22 2.97
N LEU A 27 -5.96 1.65 2.64
CA LEU A 27 -5.03 2.22 3.61
C LEU A 27 -5.42 3.65 3.97
N ILE A 28 -5.76 4.47 2.97
CA ILE A 28 -6.13 5.86 3.23
C ILE A 28 -7.51 5.99 3.90
N GLU A 29 -8.48 5.14 3.53
CA GLU A 29 -9.79 5.13 4.20
C GLU A 29 -9.66 4.76 5.69
N ALA A 30 -8.82 3.77 6.01
CA ALA A 30 -8.53 3.40 7.39
C ALA A 30 -7.85 4.55 8.16
N TYR A 31 -6.87 5.21 7.54
CA TYR A 31 -6.16 6.33 8.17
C TYR A 31 -7.07 7.55 8.40
N ILE A 32 -7.92 7.89 7.43
CA ILE A 32 -8.91 8.97 7.57
C ILE A 32 -9.91 8.63 8.68
N ALA A 33 -10.37 7.39 8.76
CA ALA A 33 -11.30 6.96 9.81
C ALA A 33 -10.68 7.07 11.22
N GLU A 34 -9.38 6.85 11.35
CA GLU A 34 -8.69 6.90 12.64
C GLU A 34 -8.23 8.32 13.02
N HIS A 35 -7.82 9.15 12.06
CA HIS A 35 -7.12 10.41 12.35
C HIS A 35 -7.78 11.65 11.73
N GLY A 36 -8.73 11.50 10.80
CA GLY A 36 -9.43 12.61 10.12
C GLY A 36 -8.54 13.50 9.24
N LYS A 37 -7.31 13.06 8.93
CA LYS A 37 -6.31 13.86 8.23
C LYS A 37 -5.54 13.03 7.21
N GLU A 38 -4.78 13.70 6.35
CA GLU A 38 -3.89 13.07 5.39
C GLU A 38 -2.55 12.69 6.05
N PRO A 39 -2.00 11.49 5.78
CA PRO A 39 -0.77 11.02 6.43
C PRO A 39 0.50 11.77 6.03
N VAL A 40 0.53 12.44 4.87
CA VAL A 40 1.73 13.11 4.35
C VAL A 40 1.76 14.60 4.73
N THR A 41 0.66 15.31 4.48
CA THR A 41 0.57 16.76 4.69
C THR A 41 0.04 17.13 6.08
N GLY A 42 -0.69 16.22 6.74
CA GLY A 42 -1.36 16.48 8.01
C GLY A 42 -2.62 17.35 7.88
N GLU A 43 -3.06 17.67 6.66
CA GLU A 43 -4.28 18.42 6.40
C GLU A 43 -5.53 17.58 6.64
N GLU A 44 -6.63 18.21 7.05
CA GLU A 44 -7.92 17.53 7.21
C GLU A 44 -8.37 16.95 5.86
N LEU A 45 -8.73 15.66 5.83
CA LEU A 45 -9.05 14.95 4.60
C LEU A 45 -10.26 14.05 4.85
N THR A 46 -11.26 14.13 3.97
CA THR A 46 -12.46 13.30 4.03
C THR A 46 -12.48 12.26 2.92
N ILE A 47 -13.29 11.21 3.06
CA ILE A 47 -13.42 10.15 2.04
C ILE A 47 -13.94 10.72 0.70
N ASP A 48 -14.80 11.74 0.75
CA ASP A 48 -15.35 12.40 -0.44
C ASP A 48 -14.31 13.22 -1.24
N ASP A 49 -13.19 13.55 -0.59
CA ASP A 49 -12.05 14.23 -1.22
C ASP A 49 -11.16 13.26 -2.02
N LEU A 50 -11.41 11.94 -1.92
CA LEU A 50 -10.68 10.92 -2.66
C LEU A 50 -11.27 10.72 -4.05
N ILE A 51 -10.40 10.65 -5.05
CA ILE A 51 -10.79 10.30 -6.44
C ILE A 51 -10.13 8.99 -6.81
N GLU A 52 -10.94 8.01 -7.19
CA GLU A 52 -10.45 6.74 -7.73
C GLU A 52 -9.88 6.92 -9.14
N LEU A 53 -8.66 6.43 -9.35
CA LEU A 53 -7.97 6.48 -10.63
C LEU A 53 -8.15 5.16 -11.37
N LYS A 54 -8.63 5.23 -12.62
CA LYS A 54 -8.66 4.08 -13.52
C LYS A 54 -7.27 3.87 -14.11
N SER A 55 -6.46 3.02 -13.49
CA SER A 55 -5.13 2.66 -13.99
C SER A 55 -5.06 1.18 -14.39
N ALA A 56 -4.09 0.84 -15.24
CA ALA A 56 -3.79 -0.55 -15.54
C ALA A 56 -3.22 -1.23 -14.29
N ARG A 57 -3.78 -2.39 -13.94
CA ARG A 57 -3.33 -3.17 -12.77
C ARG A 57 -1.89 -3.61 -12.97
N VAL A 58 -1.00 -3.13 -12.11
CA VAL A 58 0.39 -3.61 -12.05
C VAL A 58 0.38 -4.94 -11.28
N VAL A 59 0.62 -6.04 -11.99
CA VAL A 59 0.72 -7.38 -11.41
C VAL A 59 2.17 -7.80 -11.42
N ARG A 60 2.73 -8.10 -10.24
CA ARG A 60 4.05 -8.73 -10.16
C ARG A 60 3.94 -10.18 -10.65
N PRO A 61 4.77 -10.61 -11.63
CA PRO A 61 4.77 -12.00 -12.06
C PRO A 61 5.09 -12.92 -10.89
N ARG A 62 4.35 -14.03 -10.76
CA ARG A 62 4.67 -15.05 -9.77
C ARG A 62 6.01 -15.70 -10.11
N PRO A 63 6.99 -15.74 -9.18
CA PRO A 63 8.23 -16.47 -9.40
C PRO A 63 7.96 -17.96 -9.72
N PRO A 64 8.69 -18.57 -10.68
CA PRO A 64 8.50 -19.96 -11.08
C PRO A 64 8.84 -20.97 -9.97
N THR A 65 9.53 -20.54 -8.92
CA THR A 65 9.89 -21.36 -7.75
C THR A 65 8.75 -21.52 -6.75
N LEU A 66 7.67 -20.73 -6.83
CA LEU A 66 6.52 -20.79 -5.93
C LEU A 66 5.49 -21.85 -6.36
N THR A 67 5.91 -23.10 -6.40
CA THR A 67 5.08 -24.24 -6.87
C THR A 67 4.79 -25.27 -5.79
N SER A 68 5.40 -25.17 -4.61
CA SER A 68 5.27 -26.14 -3.52
C SER A 68 5.06 -25.47 -2.15
N ILE A 69 4.49 -26.22 -1.19
CA ILE A 69 4.33 -25.73 0.19
C ILE A 69 5.69 -25.35 0.82
N PRO A 70 6.76 -26.17 0.70
CA PRO A 70 8.07 -25.79 1.22
C PRO A 70 8.61 -24.48 0.64
N SER A 71 8.47 -24.27 -0.68
CA SER A 71 8.89 -23.01 -1.31
C SER A 71 8.08 -21.81 -0.82
N LEU A 72 6.80 -21.99 -0.51
CA LEU A 72 5.94 -20.92 0.02
C LEU A 72 6.37 -20.54 1.45
N LEU A 73 6.66 -21.54 2.28
CA LEU A 73 7.14 -21.34 3.65
C LEU A 73 8.51 -20.65 3.68
N GLY A 74 9.41 -21.00 2.75
CA GLY A 74 10.69 -20.32 2.61
C GLY A 74 10.53 -18.83 2.34
N VAL A 75 9.67 -18.44 1.40
CA VAL A 75 9.41 -17.02 1.12
C VAL A 75 8.75 -16.31 2.31
N PHE A 76 7.84 -16.96 3.02
CA PHE A 76 7.28 -16.35 4.24
C PHE A 76 8.33 -16.13 5.33
N GLN A 77 9.31 -17.02 5.48
CA GLN A 77 10.42 -16.81 6.41
C GLN A 77 11.27 -15.62 5.98
N GLU A 78 11.66 -15.54 4.71
CA GLU A 78 12.47 -14.45 4.17
C GLU A 78 11.79 -13.07 4.34
N GLU A 79 10.52 -12.96 4.00
CA GLU A 79 9.76 -11.70 4.14
C GLU A 79 9.57 -11.31 5.61
N TRP A 80 9.39 -12.29 6.51
CA TRP A 80 9.24 -12.01 7.94
C TRP A 80 10.56 -11.58 8.58
N ASP A 81 11.67 -12.24 8.22
CA ASP A 81 13.01 -11.89 8.67
C ASP A 81 13.39 -10.47 8.21
N ALA A 82 13.06 -10.10 6.97
CA ALA A 82 13.28 -8.76 6.44
C ALA A 82 12.49 -7.70 7.22
N LEU A 83 11.19 -7.94 7.45
CA LEU A 83 10.32 -7.04 8.22
C LEU A 83 10.81 -6.87 9.67
N ALA A 84 11.21 -7.96 10.30
CA ALA A 84 11.72 -7.94 11.68
C ALA A 84 13.02 -7.13 11.77
N LEU A 85 13.91 -7.23 10.78
CA LEU A 85 15.14 -6.46 10.73
C LEU A 85 14.87 -4.96 10.50
N GLU A 86 13.98 -4.61 9.55
CA GLU A 86 13.61 -3.22 9.26
C GLU A 86 12.96 -2.54 10.47
N THR A 87 12.14 -3.28 11.23
CA THR A 87 11.44 -2.73 12.41
C THR A 87 12.37 -2.56 13.62
N TYR A 88 13.46 -3.33 13.69
CA TYR A 88 14.40 -3.28 14.83
C TYR A 88 15.38 -2.11 14.75
N THR A 89 15.76 -1.69 13.54
CA THR A 89 16.67 -0.56 13.29
C THR A 89 15.98 0.78 13.36
#